data_AF-A0A1J4S081-F1
#
_entry.id   AF-A0A1J4S081-F1
#
_cell.length_a   1.000
_cell.length_b   1.000
_cell.length_c   1.000
_cell.angle_alpha   90.00
_cell.angle_beta   90.00
_cell.angle_gamma   90.00
#
_symmetry.space_group_name_H-M   'P 1'
#
loop_
_entity.id
_entity.type
_entity.pdbx_description
1 polymer ?
#
loop_
_entity_poly.entity_id
_entity_poly.type
_entity_poly.pdbx_seq_one_letter_code
_entity_poly.pdbx_strand_id
1 'polypeptide(L)'
;MPQAVKKIVETLKPEKIILFGSYAYGNPTPDSDVDLLVIMNTTAKQTERYLAVSRVLSPRQFPVDIIVKTPAEIKYALPNKENFFIREIILRGKTLYERRKRL
;
A
#
# COMPACT_ATOMS: atom_id res chain seq x y z
N MET A 1 -10.45 8.45 -3.98
CA MET A 1 -9.77 7.22 -3.49
C MET A 1 -10.34 5.90 -4.03
N PRO A 2 -11.66 5.60 -4.00
CA PRO A 2 -12.18 4.28 -4.41
C PRO A 2 -11.80 3.86 -5.85
N GLN A 3 -11.78 4.81 -6.78
CA GLN A 3 -11.39 4.55 -8.17
C GLN A 3 -9.90 4.17 -8.32
N ALA A 4 -9.01 4.77 -7.52
CA ALA A 4 -7.57 4.46 -7.53
C ALA A 4 -7.31 3.04 -7.03
N VAL A 5 -7.94 2.65 -5.91
CA VAL A 5 -7.87 1.29 -5.37
C VAL A 5 -8.37 0.29 -6.41
N LYS A 6 -9.54 0.55 -7.03
CA LYS A 6 -10.11 -0.31 -8.09
C LYS A 6 -9.13 -0.51 -9.25
N LYS A 7 -8.54 0.57 -9.79
CA LYS A 7 -7.54 0.50 -10.88
C LYS A 7 -6.32 -0.35 -10.53
N ILE A 8 -5.79 -0.18 -9.30
CA ILE A 8 -4.66 -1.00 -8.81
C ILE A 8 -5.07 -2.47 -8.74
N VAL A 9 -6.24 -2.77 -8.18
CA VAL A 9 -6.75 -4.13 -8.04
C VAL A 9 -6.92 -4.82 -9.39
N GLU A 10 -7.55 -4.16 -10.35
CA GLU A 10 -7.83 -4.71 -11.68
C GLU A 10 -6.56 -4.92 -12.50
N THR A 11 -5.61 -3.98 -12.44
CA THR A 11 -4.40 -4.01 -13.26
C THR A 11 -3.30 -4.89 -12.67
N LEU A 12 -3.03 -4.76 -11.38
CA LEU A 12 -1.84 -5.33 -10.74
C LEU A 12 -2.14 -6.54 -9.87
N LYS A 13 -3.42 -6.78 -9.55
CA LYS A 13 -3.86 -7.91 -8.73
C LYS A 13 -2.97 -8.04 -7.47
N PRO A 14 -2.97 -7.05 -6.56
CA PRO A 14 -2.23 -7.15 -5.31
C PRO A 14 -2.89 -8.19 -4.37
N GLU A 15 -2.18 -8.53 -3.30
CA GLU A 15 -2.72 -9.31 -2.18
C GLU A 15 -3.51 -8.41 -1.22
N LYS A 16 -3.00 -7.20 -0.94
CA LYS A 16 -3.59 -6.27 0.01
C LYS A 16 -3.22 -4.82 -0.33
N ILE A 17 -4.11 -3.87 -0.04
CA ILE A 17 -3.85 -2.43 -0.09
C ILE A 17 -4.27 -1.83 1.25
N ILE A 18 -3.36 -1.11 1.89
CA ILE A 18 -3.56 -0.49 3.20
C ILE A 18 -3.31 1.01 3.05
N LEU A 19 -4.26 1.82 3.49
CA LEU A 19 -4.09 3.25 3.71
C LEU A 19 -3.40 3.45 5.05
N PHE A 20 -2.34 4.25 5.09
CA PHE A 20 -1.67 4.64 6.32
C PHE A 20 -1.55 6.15 6.46
N GLY A 21 -0.77 6.61 7.45
CA GLY A 21 -0.51 8.03 7.64
C GLY A 21 -1.74 8.82 8.09
N SER A 22 -1.78 10.09 7.68
CA SER A 22 -2.75 11.08 8.16
C SER A 22 -4.20 10.65 7.95
N TYR A 23 -4.54 10.14 6.75
CA TYR A 23 -5.89 9.67 6.43
C TYR A 23 -6.30 8.36 7.14
N ALA A 24 -5.33 7.58 7.65
CA ALA A 24 -5.62 6.37 8.40
C ALA A 24 -5.84 6.65 9.88
N TYR A 25 -4.89 7.29 10.56
CA TYR A 25 -4.88 7.43 12.01
C TYR A 25 -4.34 8.79 12.51
N GLY A 26 -4.20 9.78 11.62
CA GLY A 26 -3.84 11.15 11.97
C GLY A 26 -5.02 12.12 11.74
N ASN A 27 -4.68 13.40 11.52
CA ASN A 27 -5.61 14.49 11.26
C ASN A 27 -5.31 15.08 9.87
N PRO A 28 -5.88 14.52 8.79
CA PRO A 28 -5.55 14.96 7.43
C PRO A 28 -6.10 16.37 7.16
N THR A 29 -5.35 17.13 6.39
CA THR A 29 -5.74 18.41 5.79
C THR A 29 -6.04 18.21 4.29
N PRO A 30 -6.68 19.18 3.60
CA PRO A 30 -6.88 19.09 2.15
C PRO A 30 -5.59 18.91 1.34
N ASP A 31 -4.45 19.37 1.86
CA ASP A 31 -3.14 19.26 1.23
C ASP A 31 -2.36 18.00 1.62
N SER A 32 -2.92 17.16 2.51
CA SER A 32 -2.24 15.94 2.95
C SER A 32 -2.15 14.91 1.82
N ASP A 33 -1.00 14.24 1.72
CA ASP A 33 -0.80 13.10 0.85
C ASP A 33 -1.65 11.90 1.26
N VAL A 34 -2.05 11.10 0.29
CA VAL A 34 -2.65 9.78 0.50
C VAL A 34 -1.53 8.74 0.55
N ASP A 35 -1.32 8.11 1.69
CA ASP A 35 -0.26 7.10 1.87
C ASP A 35 -0.77 5.67 1.65
N LEU A 36 -0.20 4.95 0.67
CA LEU A 36 -0.62 3.58 0.34
C LEU A 36 0.51 2.57 0.50
N LEU A 37 0.28 1.54 1.31
CA LEU A 37 1.06 0.30 1.29
C LEU A 37 0.34 -0.72 0.40
N VAL A 38 0.98 -1.11 -0.69
CA VAL A 38 0.51 -2.17 -1.60
C VAL A 38 1.34 -3.42 -1.37
N ILE A 39 0.70 -4.54 -1.03
CA ILE A 39 1.36 -5.82 -0.87
C ILE A 39 1.15 -6.63 -2.15
N MET A 40 2.24 -6.98 -2.84
CA MET A 40 2.23 -7.70 -4.12
C MET A 40 3.08 -8.96 -4.03
N ASN A 41 2.53 -10.11 -4.44
CA ASN A 41 3.30 -11.33 -4.59
C ASN A 41 4.04 -11.31 -5.94
N THR A 42 5.33 -10.96 -5.93
CA THR A 42 6.15 -10.81 -7.13
C THR A 42 7.64 -10.93 -6.79
N THR A 43 8.45 -11.26 -7.79
CA THR A 43 9.92 -11.29 -7.73
C THR A 43 10.57 -10.00 -8.25
N ALA A 44 9.78 -9.05 -8.73
CA ALA A 44 10.27 -7.78 -9.27
C ALA A 44 10.98 -6.92 -8.21
N LYS A 45 11.94 -6.11 -8.65
CA LYS A 45 12.70 -5.21 -7.78
C LYS A 45 11.77 -4.15 -7.17
N GLN A 46 12.18 -3.57 -6.04
CA GLN A 46 11.37 -2.56 -5.34
C GLN A 46 11.02 -1.36 -6.24
N THR A 47 11.96 -0.89 -7.05
CA THR A 47 11.75 0.21 -8.00
C THR A 47 10.73 -0.14 -9.09
N GLU A 48 10.80 -1.35 -9.65
CA GLU A 48 9.85 -1.83 -10.66
C GLU A 48 8.43 -1.94 -10.11
N ARG A 49 8.30 -2.46 -8.88
CA ARG A 49 7.03 -2.54 -8.15
C ARG A 49 6.42 -1.17 -7.91
N TYR A 50 7.21 -0.21 -7.42
CA TYR A 50 6.79 1.18 -7.25
C TYR A 50 6.34 1.80 -8.58
N LEU A 51 7.13 1.65 -9.64
CA LEU A 51 6.81 2.19 -10.96
C LEU A 51 5.52 1.59 -11.54
N ALA A 52 5.27 0.30 -11.32
CA ALA A 52 4.03 -0.35 -11.74
C ALA A 52 2.79 0.31 -11.10
N VAL A 53 2.80 0.50 -9.78
CA VAL A 53 1.68 1.16 -9.08
C VAL A 53 1.58 2.63 -9.47
N SER A 54 2.71 3.34 -9.54
CA SER A 54 2.77 4.75 -9.93
C SER A 54 2.16 4.99 -11.32
N ARG A 55 2.48 4.14 -12.30
CA ARG A 55 1.92 4.20 -13.66
C ARG A 55 0.41 4.00 -13.70
N VAL A 56 -0.13 3.08 -12.89
CA VAL A 56 -1.58 2.85 -12.79
C VAL A 56 -2.32 4.07 -12.24
N LEU A 57 -1.66 4.85 -11.40
CA LEU A 57 -2.20 6.08 -10.84
C LEU A 57 -1.87 7.34 -11.66
N SER A 58 -1.31 7.17 -12.87
CA SER A 58 -1.06 8.28 -13.80
C SER A 58 -2.27 8.51 -14.72
N PRO A 59 -2.67 9.76 -15.00
CA PRO A 59 -2.18 10.99 -14.37
C PRO A 59 -2.60 11.07 -12.90
N ARG A 60 -1.75 11.68 -12.06
CA ARG A 60 -2.00 11.84 -10.62
C ARG A 60 -3.20 12.76 -10.41
N GLN A 61 -4.25 12.24 -9.78
CA GLN A 61 -5.45 13.01 -9.42
C GLN A 61 -5.39 13.60 -8.01
N PHE A 62 -4.43 13.14 -7.19
CA PHE A 62 -4.20 13.58 -5.82
C PHE A 62 -2.73 13.28 -5.44
N PRO A 63 -2.18 14.01 -4.46
CA PRO A 63 -0.87 13.73 -3.88
C PRO A 63 -0.87 12.35 -3.18
N VAL A 64 0.11 11.50 -3.47
CA VAL A 64 0.10 10.10 -3.02
C VAL A 64 1.50 9.53 -2.91
N ASP A 65 1.79 8.99 -1.72
CA ASP A 65 3.00 8.24 -1.45
C ASP A 65 2.72 6.74 -1.51
N ILE A 66 3.61 6.00 -2.17
CA ILE A 66 3.43 4.57 -2.44
C ILE A 66 4.60 3.79 -1.86
N ILE A 67 4.28 2.86 -0.97
CA ILE A 67 5.17 1.80 -0.55
C ILE A 67 4.66 0.49 -1.16
N VAL A 68 5.54 -0.26 -1.81
CA VAL A 68 5.21 -1.60 -2.31
C VAL A 68 6.09 -2.64 -1.63
N LYS A 69 5.47 -3.64 -1.00
CA LYS A 69 6.16 -4.75 -0.33
C LYS A 69 5.64 -6.10 -0.80
N THR A 70 6.45 -7.14 -0.64
CA THR A 70 6.04 -8.53 -0.85
C THR A 70 5.52 -9.12 0.46
N PRO A 71 4.70 -10.19 0.40
CA PRO A 71 4.32 -10.91 1.61
C PRO A 71 5.50 -11.39 2.45
N ALA A 72 6.62 -11.76 1.80
CA ALA A 72 7.84 -12.17 2.48
C ALA A 72 8.51 -11.01 3.24
N GLU A 73 8.64 -9.84 2.63
CA GLU A 73 9.17 -8.63 3.28
C GLU A 73 8.30 -8.23 4.49
N ILE A 74 6.97 -8.34 4.38
CA ILE A 74 6.06 -8.06 5.50
C ILE A 74 6.25 -9.09 6.62
N LYS A 75 6.31 -10.39 6.29
CA LYS A 75 6.54 -11.46 7.27
C LYS A 75 7.87 -11.28 8.02
N TYR A 76 8.90 -10.82 7.32
CA TYR A 76 10.20 -10.52 7.92
C TYR A 76 10.18 -9.26 8.78
N ALA A 77 9.44 -8.23 8.37
CA ALA A 77 9.37 -6.97 9.10
C ALA A 77 8.62 -7.06 10.43
N LEU A 78 7.53 -7.83 10.50
CA LEU A 78 6.66 -7.91 11.68
C LEU A 78 7.35 -8.34 13.00
N PRO A 79 8.21 -9.38 13.03
CA PRO A 79 8.89 -9.78 14.25
C PRO A 79 10.08 -8.87 14.62
N ASN A 80 10.62 -8.11 13.66
CA ASN A 80 11.78 -7.25 13.90
C ASN A 80 11.34 -5.90 14.50
N LYS A 81 11.74 -5.64 15.75
CA LYS A 81 11.38 -4.40 16.48
C LYS A 81 11.95 -3.13 15.85
N GLU A 82 13.00 -3.22 15.04
CA GLU A 82 13.59 -2.08 14.33
C GLU A 82 12.73 -1.64 13.13
N ASN A 83 11.86 -2.52 12.62
CA ASN A 83 10.92 -2.20 11.53
C ASN A 83 9.61 -1.61 12.05
N PHE A 84 9.72 -0.65 12.97
CA PHE A 84 8.57 0.00 13.63
C PHE A 84 7.55 0.56 12.62
N PHE A 85 8.04 1.15 11.53
CA PHE A 85 7.18 1.80 10.54
C PHE A 85 6.24 0.81 9.81
N ILE A 86 6.75 -0.32 9.30
CA ILE A 86 5.90 -1.33 8.65
C ILE A 86 4.92 -1.92 9.66
N ARG A 87 5.36 -2.16 10.89
CA ARG A 87 4.50 -2.68 11.95
C ARG A 87 3.37 -1.69 12.30
N GLU A 88 3.67 -0.39 12.38
CA GLU A 88 2.67 0.65 12.60
C GLU A 88 1.62 0.65 11.48
N ILE A 89 2.06 0.62 10.21
CA ILE A 89 1.17 0.58 9.04
C ILE A 89 0.24 -0.63 9.12
N ILE A 90 0.77 -1.82 9.42
CA ILE A 90 -0.05 -3.04 9.50
C ILE A 90 -1.05 -3.00 10.67
N LEU A 91 -0.66 -2.45 11.82
CA LEU A 91 -1.50 -2.44 13.03
C LEU A 91 -2.55 -1.32 13.03
N ARG A 92 -2.20 -0.14 12.52
CA ARG A 92 -3.06 1.06 12.60
C ARG A 92 -3.67 1.46 11.26
N GLY A 93 -3.10 0.99 10.15
CA GLY A 93 -3.57 1.32 8.81
C GLY A 93 -4.98 0.79 8.54
N LYS A 94 -5.69 1.46 7.64
CA LYS A 94 -7.02 1.05 7.18
C LYS A 94 -6.88 0.15 5.96
N THR A 95 -7.33 -1.09 6.05
CA THR A 95 -7.32 -2.00 4.89
C THR A 95 -8.37 -1.54 3.88
N LEU A 96 -7.94 -1.12 2.70
CA LEU A 96 -8.82 -0.69 1.60
C LEU A 96 -9.20 -1.85 0.67
N TYR A 97 -8.33 -2.86 0.59
CA TYR A 97 -8.55 -4.08 -0.18
C TYR A 97 -7.75 -5.22 0.42
N GLU A 98 -8.34 -6.41 0.49
CA GLU A 98 -7.67 -7.66 0.80
C GLU A 98 -8.23 -8.76 -0.09
N ARG A 99 -7.35 -9.47 -0.79
CA ARG A 99 -7.74 -10.63 -1.57
C ARG A 99 -8.24 -11.70 -0.62
N ARG A 100 -9.49 -12.14 -0.81
CA ARG A 100 -10.00 -13.32 -0.10
C ARG A 100 -9.16 -14.53 -0.49
N LYS A 101 -8.47 -15.13 0.47
CA LYS A 101 -7.96 -16.49 0.31
C LYS A 101 -9.18 -17.40 0.26
N ARG A 102 -9.38 -18.09 -0.87
CA ARG A 102 -10.24 -19.28 -0.86
C ARG A 102 -9.52 -20.31 0.02
N LEU A 103 -10.16 -20.69 1.11
CA LEU A 103 -9.79 -21.85 1.91
C LEU A 103 -9.93 -23.12 1.05
#